data_AF-A0A7W0XFZ5-F1
#
_entry.id   AF-A0A7W0XFZ5-F1
#
_cell.length_a   1.000
_cell.length_b   1.000
_cell.length_c   1.000
_cell.angle_alpha   90.00
_cell.angle_beta   90.00
_cell.angle_gamma   90.00
#
_symmetry.space_group_name_H-M   'P 1'
#
loop_
_entity.id
_entity.type
_entity.pdbx_description
1 polymer ?
#
loop_
_entity_poly.entity_id
_entity_poly.type
_entity_poly.pdbx_seq_one_letter_code
_entity_poly.pdbx_strand_id
1 'polypeptide(L)'
;MNARKVIKFVNALARLFAGLALLASLAAAHDGLHEQIVELTARIKHAPHNASLYLKRGELYRLHRDWRRAAADYDRAARLQPALSVVDLARGTMLFEAGRPQAAKVALDRFLGKHPAHFEALTTLARVLVKLGRRAEAEQTLTPEPELYVERARALAEPVEAGNTGEALRVLDEGVAKLGPLVTLQLYAVDLELRLKNYGAALERLDSVAVQSSRKEVWLTRRGEILLRAGQQMQAREAFAAALAAVESLPTHRRRTRAVADLEAHLRTALA
;
A
#
# COMPACT_ATOMS: atom_id res chain seq x y z
N MET A 1 -1.34 -61.96 -16.56
CA MET A 1 -1.75 -60.99 -15.50
C MET A 1 -2.36 -59.77 -16.17
N ASN A 2 -3.61 -59.42 -15.84
CA ASN A 2 -4.40 -58.47 -16.64
C ASN A 2 -3.87 -57.02 -16.49
N ALA A 3 -3.61 -56.31 -17.60
CA ALA A 3 -2.92 -55.01 -17.62
C ALA A 3 -3.54 -53.95 -16.68
N ARG A 4 -4.86 -53.99 -16.49
CA ARG A 4 -5.59 -53.13 -15.54
C ARG A 4 -5.20 -53.35 -14.06
N LYS A 5 -4.81 -54.56 -13.66
CA LYS A 5 -4.35 -54.84 -12.29
C LYS A 5 -2.94 -54.31 -12.05
N VAL A 6 -2.07 -54.38 -13.07
CA VAL A 6 -0.70 -53.84 -13.02
C VAL A 6 -0.72 -52.32 -12.88
N ILE A 7 -1.54 -51.61 -13.67
CA ILE A 7 -1.66 -50.14 -13.60
C ILE A 7 -2.21 -49.68 -12.24
N LYS A 8 -3.20 -50.39 -11.68
CA LYS A 8 -3.72 -50.07 -10.34
C LYS A 8 -2.67 -50.27 -9.24
N PHE A 9 -1.86 -51.33 -9.35
CA PHE A 9 -0.78 -51.60 -8.39
C PHE A 9 0.36 -50.58 -8.47
N VAL A 10 0.79 -50.22 -9.68
CA VAL A 10 1.81 -49.18 -9.91
C VAL A 10 1.35 -47.82 -9.38
N ASN A 11 0.09 -47.44 -9.61
CA ASN A 11 -0.47 -46.19 -9.07
C ASN A 11 -0.63 -46.21 -7.55
N ALA A 12 -0.92 -47.35 -6.94
CA ALA A 12 -0.95 -47.49 -5.49
C ALA A 12 0.45 -47.38 -4.87
N LEU A 13 1.46 -48.00 -5.51
CA LEU A 13 2.86 -47.89 -5.09
C LEU A 13 3.38 -46.44 -5.22
N ALA A 14 3.06 -45.75 -6.32
CA ALA A 14 3.47 -44.36 -6.54
C ALA A 14 2.84 -43.41 -5.50
N ARG A 15 1.59 -43.64 -5.10
CA ARG A 15 0.94 -42.87 -4.02
C ARG A 15 1.54 -43.15 -2.65
N LEU A 16 1.89 -44.41 -2.37
CA LEU A 16 2.58 -44.80 -1.14
C LEU A 16 3.97 -44.13 -1.06
N PHE A 17 4.72 -44.14 -2.16
CA PHE A 17 6.05 -43.52 -2.26
C PHE A 17 5.99 -41.99 -2.14
N ALA A 18 5.01 -41.35 -2.78
CA ALA A 18 4.77 -39.91 -2.63
C ALA A 18 4.41 -39.54 -1.19
N GLY A 19 3.60 -40.36 -0.51
CA GLY A 19 3.27 -40.19 0.90
C GLY A 19 4.49 -40.34 1.82
N LEU A 20 5.35 -41.33 1.57
CA LEU A 20 6.60 -41.52 2.32
C LEU A 20 7.61 -40.39 2.09
N ALA A 21 7.74 -39.89 0.86
CA ALA A 21 8.61 -38.76 0.55
C ALA A 21 8.15 -37.45 1.21
N LEU A 22 6.83 -37.23 1.31
CA LEU A 22 6.24 -36.11 2.06
C LEU A 22 6.47 -36.25 3.58
N LEU A 23 6.40 -37.46 4.12
CA LEU A 23 6.67 -37.72 5.54
C LEU A 23 8.16 -37.53 5.87
N ALA A 24 9.06 -37.98 4.99
CA ALA A 24 10.50 -37.82 5.16
C ALA A 24 10.95 -36.34 5.06
N SER A 25 10.39 -35.57 4.13
CA SER A 25 10.69 -34.14 4.02
C SER A 25 10.14 -33.33 5.20
N LEU A 26 8.98 -33.72 5.73
CA LEU A 26 8.41 -33.12 6.93
C LEU A 26 9.22 -33.46 8.19
N ALA A 27 9.71 -34.69 8.32
CA ALA A 27 10.59 -35.11 9.41
C ALA A 27 11.93 -34.36 9.39
N ALA A 28 12.58 -34.27 8.23
CA ALA A 28 13.85 -33.54 8.10
C ALA A 28 13.72 -32.03 8.38
N ALA A 29 12.61 -31.41 7.98
CA ALA A 29 12.32 -30.01 8.32
C ALA A 29 12.08 -29.81 9.83
N HIS A 30 11.46 -30.80 10.49
CA HIS A 30 11.26 -30.79 11.94
C HIS A 30 12.56 -30.94 12.73
N ASP A 31 13.48 -31.80 12.27
CA ASP A 31 14.78 -32.03 12.92
C ASP A 31 15.67 -30.78 12.88
N GLY A 32 15.68 -30.07 11.73
CA GLY A 32 16.45 -28.83 11.59
C GLY A 32 15.96 -27.66 12.45
N LEU A 33 14.66 -27.61 12.79
CA LEU A 33 14.13 -26.59 13.71
C LEU A 33 14.55 -26.85 15.16
N HIS A 34 14.58 -28.12 15.58
CA HIS A 34 14.96 -28.49 16.93
C HIS A 34 16.43 -28.13 17.23
N GLU A 35 17.34 -28.45 16.31
CA GLU A 35 18.76 -28.10 16.43
C GLU A 35 18.97 -26.59 16.55
N GLN A 36 18.29 -25.79 15.72
CA GLN A 36 18.36 -24.33 15.77
C GLN A 36 17.82 -23.76 17.10
N ILE A 37 16.77 -24.37 17.67
CA ILE A 37 16.23 -23.99 18.99
C ILE A 37 17.25 -24.30 20.10
N VAL A 38 17.93 -25.45 20.04
CA VAL A 38 18.97 -25.84 21.00
C VAL A 38 20.13 -24.85 20.94
N GLU A 39 20.61 -24.53 19.74
CA GLU A 39 21.70 -23.57 19.53
C GLU A 39 21.33 -22.18 20.05
N LEU A 40 20.16 -21.66 19.69
CA LEU A 40 19.69 -20.37 20.23
C LEU A 40 19.54 -20.40 21.76
N THR A 41 19.15 -21.54 22.34
CA THR A 41 19.06 -21.69 23.80
C THR A 41 20.43 -21.62 24.47
N ALA A 42 21.46 -22.23 23.88
CA ALA A 42 22.83 -22.09 24.36
C ALA A 42 23.31 -20.64 24.26
N ARG A 43 23.07 -19.97 23.12
CA ARG A 43 23.41 -18.55 22.93
C ARG A 43 22.71 -17.63 23.92
N ILE A 44 21.44 -17.89 24.25
CA ILE A 44 20.68 -17.13 25.25
C ILE A 44 21.32 -17.27 26.64
N LYS A 45 21.88 -18.42 27.00
CA LYS A 45 22.59 -18.58 28.28
C LYS A 45 23.80 -17.63 28.39
N HIS A 46 24.53 -17.44 27.29
CA HIS A 46 25.68 -16.52 27.25
C HIS A 46 25.28 -15.04 27.08
N ALA A 47 24.12 -14.76 26.48
CA ALA A 47 23.62 -13.40 26.25
C ALA A 47 22.14 -13.24 26.67
N PRO A 48 21.82 -13.35 27.97
CA PRO A 48 20.43 -13.44 28.46
C PRO A 48 19.60 -12.16 28.33
N HIS A 49 20.25 -11.04 28.00
CA HIS A 49 19.63 -9.73 27.79
C HIS A 49 19.50 -9.35 26.31
N ASN A 50 19.90 -10.24 25.38
CA ASN A 50 19.77 -9.98 23.95
C ASN A 50 18.34 -10.30 23.46
N ALA A 51 17.52 -9.27 23.32
CA ALA A 51 16.12 -9.39 22.88
C ALA A 51 15.97 -10.13 21.54
N SER A 52 16.88 -9.89 20.59
CA SER A 52 16.85 -10.51 19.25
C SER A 52 17.01 -12.02 19.28
N LEU A 53 17.73 -12.58 20.27
CA LEU A 53 17.85 -14.04 20.40
C LEU A 53 16.52 -14.69 20.82
N TYR A 54 15.79 -14.05 21.75
CA TYR A 54 14.46 -14.51 22.13
C TYR A 54 13.47 -14.36 20.97
N LEU A 55 13.48 -13.25 20.25
CA LEU A 55 12.64 -13.09 19.06
C LEU A 55 12.88 -14.21 18.03
N LYS A 56 14.15 -14.50 17.71
CA LYS A 56 14.52 -15.57 16.77
C LYS A 56 14.06 -16.94 17.26
N ARG A 57 14.26 -17.26 18.53
CA ARG A 57 13.82 -18.56 19.08
C ARG A 57 12.29 -18.65 19.14
N GLY A 58 11.62 -17.53 19.43
CA GLY A 58 10.17 -17.41 19.37
C GLY A 58 9.63 -17.71 17.97
N GLU A 59 10.26 -17.20 16.91
CA GLU A 59 9.92 -17.53 15.52
C GLU A 59 10.09 -19.02 15.22
N LEU A 60 11.16 -19.66 15.70
CA LEU A 60 11.33 -21.11 15.53
C LEU A 60 10.24 -21.90 16.27
N TYR A 61 9.87 -21.48 17.48
CA TYR A 61 8.74 -22.08 18.19
C TYR A 61 7.41 -21.87 17.45
N ARG A 62 7.20 -20.71 16.83
CA ARG A 62 6.03 -20.43 15.97
C ARG A 62 6.00 -21.37 14.78
N LEU A 63 7.11 -21.54 14.07
CA LEU A 63 7.22 -22.49 12.95
C LEU A 63 6.96 -23.94 13.42
N HIS A 64 7.42 -24.28 14.62
CA HIS A 64 7.15 -25.56 15.27
C HIS A 64 5.73 -25.67 15.87
N ARG A 65 4.91 -24.62 15.76
CA ARG A 65 3.56 -24.51 16.32
C ARG A 65 3.47 -24.63 17.85
N ASP A 66 4.58 -24.43 18.55
CA ASP A 66 4.61 -24.29 20.01
C ASP A 66 4.28 -22.84 20.39
N TRP A 67 3.01 -22.49 20.22
CA TRP A 67 2.49 -21.12 20.43
C TRP A 67 2.80 -20.59 21.82
N ARG A 68 2.81 -21.47 22.83
CA ARG A 68 3.06 -21.09 24.22
C ARG A 68 4.50 -20.65 24.42
N ARG A 69 5.47 -21.42 23.92
CA ARG A 69 6.89 -21.04 24.00
C ARG A 69 7.21 -19.83 23.12
N ALA A 70 6.62 -19.76 21.92
CA ALA A 70 6.74 -18.58 21.06
C ALA A 70 6.29 -17.30 21.78
N ALA A 71 5.10 -17.31 22.37
CA ALA A 71 4.56 -16.17 23.13
C ALA A 71 5.46 -15.77 24.30
N ALA A 72 5.97 -16.74 25.06
CA ALA A 72 6.86 -16.47 26.20
C ALA A 72 8.18 -15.79 25.76
N ASP A 73 8.75 -16.23 24.63
CA ASP A 73 9.95 -15.63 24.06
C ASP A 73 9.69 -14.23 23.49
N TYR A 74 8.55 -14.00 22.83
CA TYR A 74 8.14 -12.66 22.41
C TYR A 74 7.91 -11.72 23.61
N ASP A 75 7.32 -12.21 24.70
CA ASP A 75 7.14 -11.43 25.94
C ASP A 75 8.50 -11.04 26.54
N ARG A 76 9.47 -11.96 26.51
CA ARG A 76 10.83 -11.68 27.00
C ARG A 76 11.54 -10.68 26.11
N ALA A 77 11.45 -10.82 24.78
CA ALA A 77 12.02 -9.87 23.82
C ALA A 77 11.44 -8.47 24.01
N ALA A 78 10.11 -8.34 24.12
CA ALA A 78 9.43 -7.06 24.33
C ALA A 78 9.81 -6.38 25.65
N ARG A 79 10.02 -7.15 26.73
CA ARG A 79 10.50 -6.61 28.01
C ARG A 79 11.95 -6.12 27.95
N LEU A 80 12.81 -6.85 27.25
CA LEU A 80 14.23 -6.49 27.11
C LEU A 80 14.42 -5.28 26.20
N GLN A 81 13.62 -5.16 25.14
CA GLN A 81 13.69 -4.04 24.21
C GLN A 81 12.28 -3.60 23.77
N PRO A 82 11.62 -2.70 24.53
CA PRO A 82 10.28 -2.21 24.21
C PRO A 82 10.16 -1.49 22.85
N ALA A 83 11.28 -0.97 22.33
CA ALA A 83 11.35 -0.31 21.03
C ALA A 83 11.40 -1.32 19.84
N LEU A 84 11.59 -2.62 20.11
CA LEU A 84 11.69 -3.65 19.08
C LEU A 84 10.31 -4.00 18.50
N SER A 85 9.77 -3.07 17.71
CA SER A 85 8.42 -3.15 17.13
C SER A 85 8.14 -4.43 16.34
N VAL A 86 9.15 -5.03 15.70
CA VAL A 86 9.02 -6.32 14.98
C VAL A 86 8.48 -7.46 15.85
N VAL A 87 8.60 -7.38 17.18
CA VAL A 87 7.97 -8.35 18.10
C VAL A 87 6.44 -8.33 17.99
N ASP A 88 5.83 -7.17 17.77
CA ASP A 88 4.37 -7.05 17.61
C ASP A 88 3.90 -7.69 16.29
N LEU A 89 4.67 -7.54 15.20
CA LEU A 89 4.42 -8.23 13.92
C LEU A 89 4.49 -9.76 14.10
N ALA A 90 5.60 -10.25 14.66
CA ALA A 90 5.80 -11.68 14.95
C ALA A 90 4.67 -12.26 15.81
N ARG A 91 4.25 -11.53 16.85
CA ARG A 91 3.13 -11.90 17.71
C ARG A 91 1.81 -11.92 16.94
N GLY A 92 1.54 -10.92 16.11
CA GLY A 92 0.34 -10.84 15.28
C GLY A 92 0.21 -12.04 14.34
N THR A 93 1.28 -12.36 13.63
CA THR A 93 1.36 -13.54 12.74
C THR A 93 1.14 -14.84 13.51
N MET A 94 1.85 -15.03 14.63
CA MET A 94 1.67 -16.23 15.47
C MET A 94 0.24 -16.39 15.98
N LEU A 95 -0.38 -15.31 16.48
CA LEU A 95 -1.75 -15.35 16.99
C LEU A 95 -2.76 -15.71 15.89
N PHE A 96 -2.52 -15.24 14.66
CA PHE A 96 -3.37 -15.58 13.53
C PHE A 96 -3.23 -17.06 13.18
N GLU A 97 -2.00 -17.59 13.12
CA GLU A 97 -1.72 -19.01 12.88
C GLU A 97 -2.26 -19.92 13.99
N ALA A 98 -2.26 -19.45 15.24
CA ALA A 98 -2.85 -20.11 16.39
C ALA A 98 -4.40 -20.03 16.44
N GLY A 99 -5.05 -19.47 15.40
CA GLY A 99 -6.50 -19.39 15.31
C GLY A 99 -7.14 -18.34 16.20
N ARG A 100 -6.39 -17.29 16.60
CA ARG A 100 -6.83 -16.21 17.49
C ARG A 100 -6.89 -14.87 16.75
N PRO A 101 -7.80 -14.70 15.76
CA PRO A 101 -7.78 -13.56 14.85
C PRO A 101 -8.05 -12.20 15.55
N GLN A 102 -8.90 -12.12 16.58
CA GLN A 102 -9.06 -10.88 17.36
C GLN A 102 -7.75 -10.41 18.00
N ALA A 103 -7.02 -11.33 18.64
CA ALA A 103 -5.77 -11.00 19.30
C ALA A 103 -4.68 -10.66 18.27
N ALA A 104 -4.67 -11.35 17.13
CA ALA A 104 -3.78 -11.05 16.02
C ALA A 104 -3.97 -9.62 15.50
N LYS A 105 -5.22 -9.18 15.30
CA LYS A 105 -5.54 -7.82 14.86
C LYS A 105 -4.92 -6.78 15.79
N VAL A 106 -5.10 -6.92 17.11
CA VAL A 106 -4.58 -5.96 18.09
C VAL A 106 -3.05 -5.83 18.02
N ALA A 107 -2.33 -6.94 17.86
CA ALA A 107 -0.88 -6.93 17.73
C ALA A 107 -0.43 -6.29 16.41
N LEU A 108 -1.11 -6.60 15.30
CA LEU A 108 -0.82 -6.02 13.99
C LEU A 108 -1.13 -4.52 13.95
N ASP A 109 -2.24 -4.07 14.55
CA ASP A 109 -2.59 -2.65 14.65
C ASP A 109 -1.50 -1.86 15.38
N ARG A 110 -0.94 -2.42 16.47
CA ARG A 110 0.15 -1.77 17.22
C ARG A 110 1.42 -1.64 16.37
N PHE A 111 1.74 -2.67 15.59
CA PHE A 111 2.88 -2.63 14.67
C PHE A 111 2.67 -1.60 13.55
N LEU A 112 1.51 -1.65 12.89
CA LEU A 112 1.14 -0.77 11.79
C LEU A 112 0.98 0.69 12.22
N GLY A 113 0.61 0.96 13.48
CA GLY A 113 0.62 2.33 14.02
C GLY A 113 2.01 2.99 14.03
N LYS A 114 3.09 2.19 13.97
CA LYS A 114 4.47 2.68 13.83
C LYS A 114 5.00 2.53 12.40
N HIS A 115 4.47 1.57 11.64
CA HIS A 115 4.91 1.20 10.30
C HIS A 115 3.73 1.08 9.33
N PRO A 116 3.05 2.20 9.00
CA PRO A 116 1.75 2.17 8.32
C PRO A 116 1.78 1.51 6.95
N ALA A 117 2.89 1.63 6.21
CA ALA A 117 3.05 1.06 4.87
C ALA A 117 3.70 -0.34 4.84
N HIS A 118 3.83 -1.04 5.98
CA HIS A 118 4.53 -2.33 6.01
C HIS A 118 3.71 -3.44 5.34
N PHE A 119 4.08 -3.79 4.11
CA PHE A 119 3.32 -4.68 3.23
C PHE A 119 2.96 -6.05 3.84
N GLU A 120 3.91 -6.72 4.48
CA GLU A 120 3.65 -8.04 5.10
C GLU A 120 2.62 -7.94 6.24
N ALA A 121 2.64 -6.85 6.99
CA ALA A 121 1.75 -6.62 8.12
C ALA A 121 0.34 -6.29 7.64
N LEU A 122 0.22 -5.44 6.61
CA LEU A 122 -1.05 -5.15 5.92
C LEU A 122 -1.66 -6.41 5.32
N THR A 123 -0.83 -7.24 4.67
CA THR A 123 -1.26 -8.52 4.08
C THR A 123 -1.78 -9.48 5.15
N THR A 124 -1.07 -9.58 6.27
CA THR A 124 -1.49 -10.43 7.39
C THR A 124 -2.75 -9.89 8.05
N LEU A 125 -2.87 -8.57 8.23
CA LEU A 125 -4.07 -7.92 8.78
C LEU A 125 -5.28 -8.14 7.87
N ALA A 126 -5.13 -8.03 6.55
CA ALA A 126 -6.22 -8.30 5.62
C ALA A 126 -6.73 -9.75 5.73
N ARG A 127 -5.82 -10.73 5.85
CA ARG A 127 -6.18 -12.14 6.09
C ARG A 127 -6.92 -12.33 7.43
N VAL A 128 -6.47 -11.63 8.47
CA VAL A 128 -7.14 -11.58 9.77
C VAL A 128 -8.56 -11.01 9.63
N LEU A 129 -8.71 -9.86 8.95
CA LEU A 129 -10.00 -9.20 8.75
C LEU A 129 -10.99 -10.07 7.97
N VAL A 130 -10.53 -10.79 6.93
CA VAL A 130 -11.35 -11.79 6.23
C VAL A 130 -11.83 -12.88 7.19
N LYS A 131 -10.94 -13.41 8.05
CA LYS A 131 -11.31 -14.44 9.04
C LYS A 131 -12.31 -13.93 10.08
N LEU A 132 -12.32 -12.63 10.33
CA LEU A 132 -13.27 -11.94 11.20
C LEU A 132 -14.60 -11.56 10.50
N GLY A 133 -14.77 -11.88 9.21
CA GLY A 133 -15.95 -11.48 8.43
C GLY A 133 -15.96 -10.02 7.97
N ARG A 134 -14.85 -9.28 8.14
CA ARG A 134 -14.69 -7.85 7.83
C ARG A 134 -14.07 -7.65 6.45
N ARG A 135 -14.73 -8.18 5.42
CA ARG A 135 -14.17 -8.24 4.06
C ARG A 135 -13.91 -6.85 3.44
N ALA A 136 -14.84 -5.91 3.58
CA ALA A 136 -14.67 -4.56 3.05
C ALA A 136 -13.44 -3.84 3.64
N GLU A 137 -13.19 -4.02 4.94
CA GLU A 137 -12.01 -3.45 5.59
C GLU A 137 -10.71 -4.13 5.16
N ALA A 138 -10.75 -5.44 4.87
CA ALA A 138 -9.60 -6.15 4.33
C ALA A 138 -9.20 -5.61 2.95
N GLU A 139 -10.19 -5.32 2.09
CA GLU A 139 -9.97 -4.72 0.77
C GLU A 139 -9.37 -3.32 0.90
N GLN A 140 -9.87 -2.49 1.81
CA GLN A 140 -9.30 -1.18 2.12
C GLN A 140 -7.87 -1.27 2.67
N THR A 141 -7.58 -2.24 3.54
CA THR A 141 -6.25 -2.44 4.14
C THR A 141 -5.18 -2.80 3.09
N LEU A 142 -5.57 -3.50 2.02
CA LEU A 142 -4.68 -3.89 0.92
C LEU A 142 -4.60 -2.83 -0.18
N THR A 143 -5.35 -1.74 -0.05
CA THR A 143 -5.36 -0.67 -1.03
C THR A 143 -4.13 0.21 -0.78
N PRO A 144 -3.17 0.27 -1.71
CA PRO A 144 -1.96 1.09 -1.53
C PRO A 144 -2.34 2.56 -1.33
N GLU A 145 -1.74 3.21 -0.33
CA GLU A 145 -2.00 4.63 -0.06
C GLU A 145 -1.66 5.48 -1.30
N PRO A 146 -2.52 6.44 -1.69
CA PRO A 146 -2.27 7.33 -2.83
C PRO A 146 -0.89 8.00 -2.76
N GLU A 147 -0.44 8.33 -1.56
CA GLU A 147 0.84 8.96 -1.26
C GLU A 147 2.03 8.12 -1.73
N LEU A 148 1.93 6.79 -1.65
CA LEU A 148 3.00 5.89 -2.09
C LEU A 148 3.22 5.95 -3.60
N TYR A 149 2.15 6.11 -4.39
CA TYR A 149 2.24 6.28 -5.84
C TYR A 149 2.88 7.62 -6.20
N VAL A 150 2.53 8.70 -5.48
CA VAL A 150 3.12 10.02 -5.69
C VAL A 150 4.60 10.03 -5.34
N GLU A 151 4.99 9.46 -4.20
CA GLU A 151 6.40 9.42 -3.80
C GLU A 151 7.24 8.56 -4.75
N ARG A 152 6.71 7.42 -5.20
CA ARG A 152 7.39 6.59 -6.21
C ARG A 152 7.51 7.32 -7.55
N ALA A 153 6.43 7.96 -8.02
CA ALA A 153 6.46 8.74 -9.25
C ALA A 153 7.45 9.92 -9.15
N ARG A 154 7.52 10.58 -7.99
CA ARG A 154 8.48 11.66 -7.73
C ARG A 154 9.92 11.17 -7.79
N ALA A 155 10.22 10.05 -7.14
CA ALA A 155 11.55 9.45 -7.17
C ALA A 155 11.96 9.07 -8.61
N LEU A 156 11.01 8.58 -9.42
CA LEU A 156 11.27 8.28 -10.83
C LEU A 156 11.43 9.54 -11.68
N ALA A 157 10.76 10.65 -11.35
CA ALA A 157 10.89 11.90 -12.09
C ALA A 157 12.22 12.63 -11.83
N GLU A 158 13.08 12.13 -10.92
CA GLU A 158 14.39 12.70 -10.61
C GLU A 158 15.53 11.70 -10.94
N PRO A 159 16.47 12.04 -11.84
CA PRO A 159 16.64 13.29 -12.59
C PRO A 159 15.62 13.44 -13.74
N VAL A 160 15.34 14.70 -14.11
CA VAL A 160 14.31 15.10 -15.08
C VAL A 160 14.75 14.75 -16.50
N GLU A 161 14.64 13.47 -16.86
CA GLU A 161 14.79 12.97 -18.20
C GLU A 161 13.41 12.53 -18.74
N ALA A 162 13.18 12.73 -20.04
CA ALA A 162 11.88 12.43 -20.66
C ALA A 162 11.48 10.96 -20.50
N GLY A 163 12.46 10.04 -20.51
CA GLY A 163 12.23 8.61 -20.27
C GLY A 163 11.73 8.31 -18.85
N ASN A 164 12.38 8.89 -17.83
CA ASN A 164 12.05 8.64 -16.43
C ASN A 164 10.71 9.29 -16.03
N THR A 165 10.38 10.43 -16.65
CA THR A 165 9.08 11.10 -16.46
C THR A 165 7.91 10.27 -17.03
N GLY A 166 8.13 9.54 -18.13
CA GLY A 166 7.15 8.59 -18.67
C GLY A 166 6.88 7.41 -17.73
N GLU A 167 7.91 6.89 -17.06
CA GLU A 167 7.75 5.85 -16.04
C GLU A 167 7.00 6.36 -14.81
N ALA A 168 7.30 7.58 -14.37
CA ALA A 168 6.57 8.24 -13.29
C ALA A 168 5.07 8.37 -13.60
N LEU A 169 4.71 8.75 -14.82
CA LEU A 169 3.31 8.80 -15.27
C LEU A 169 2.63 7.43 -15.23
N ARG A 170 3.32 6.36 -15.65
CA ARG A 170 2.79 4.98 -15.56
C ARG A 170 2.49 4.56 -14.12
N VAL A 171 3.32 4.95 -13.16
CA VAL A 171 3.08 4.66 -11.74
C VAL A 171 1.82 5.37 -11.26
N LEU A 172 1.60 6.62 -11.66
CA LEU A 172 0.40 7.36 -11.31
C LEU A 172 -0.86 6.76 -11.96
N ASP A 173 -0.77 6.32 -13.21
CA ASP A 173 -1.87 5.66 -13.91
C ASP A 173 -2.23 4.31 -13.25
N GLU A 174 -1.23 3.56 -12.77
CA GLU A 174 -1.45 2.36 -11.97
C GLU A 174 -2.23 2.69 -10.68
N GLY A 175 -1.85 3.77 -10.00
CA GLY A 175 -2.55 4.29 -8.82
C GLY A 175 -3.99 4.67 -9.16
N VAL A 176 -4.22 5.41 -10.25
CA VAL A 176 -5.57 5.80 -10.69
C VAL A 176 -6.43 4.59 -11.03
N ALA A 177 -5.87 3.57 -11.69
CA ALA A 177 -6.60 2.35 -12.03
C ALA A 177 -7.04 1.55 -10.78
N LYS A 178 -6.26 1.60 -9.70
CA LYS A 178 -6.54 0.87 -8.44
C LYS A 178 -7.41 1.67 -7.47
N LEU A 179 -7.18 2.98 -7.40
CA LEU A 179 -7.75 3.86 -6.36
C LEU A 179 -8.87 4.76 -6.88
N GLY A 180 -9.07 4.80 -8.20
CA GLY A 180 -9.90 5.79 -8.87
C GLY A 180 -9.18 7.11 -9.15
N PRO A 181 -9.85 8.08 -9.79
CA PRO A 181 -9.25 9.35 -10.22
C PRO A 181 -9.10 10.33 -9.04
N LEU A 182 -8.32 9.94 -8.04
CA LEU A 182 -8.05 10.78 -6.88
C LEU A 182 -7.32 12.07 -7.27
N VAL A 183 -7.77 13.18 -6.70
CA VAL A 183 -7.24 14.53 -6.99
C VAL A 183 -5.71 14.58 -6.83
N THR A 184 -5.17 13.96 -5.78
CA THR A 184 -3.73 13.97 -5.49
C THR A 184 -2.90 13.31 -6.60
N LEU A 185 -3.35 12.16 -7.12
CA LEU A 185 -2.65 11.44 -8.19
C LEU A 185 -2.72 12.20 -9.51
N GLN A 186 -3.92 12.67 -9.84
CA GLN A 186 -4.17 13.38 -11.09
C GLN A 186 -3.43 14.71 -11.14
N LEU A 187 -3.39 15.48 -10.04
CA LEU A 187 -2.66 16.75 -10.00
C LEU A 187 -1.16 16.56 -10.18
N TYR A 188 -0.57 15.54 -9.54
CA TYR A 188 0.85 15.27 -9.73
C TYR A 188 1.13 14.83 -11.18
N ALA A 189 0.25 14.02 -11.78
CA ALA A 189 0.37 13.63 -13.18
C ALA A 189 0.25 14.85 -14.13
N VAL A 190 -0.70 15.77 -13.88
CA VAL A 190 -0.83 17.04 -14.62
C VAL A 190 0.48 17.81 -14.61
N ASP A 191 1.12 17.96 -13.44
CA ASP A 191 2.38 18.69 -13.35
C ASP A 191 3.51 18.03 -14.16
N LEU A 192 3.58 16.69 -14.20
CA LEU A 192 4.54 15.97 -15.04
C LEU A 192 4.24 16.14 -16.54
N GLU A 193 2.98 16.04 -16.97
CA GLU A 193 2.58 16.27 -18.36
C GLU A 193 2.91 17.70 -18.81
N LEU A 194 2.71 18.69 -17.94
CA LEU A 194 3.09 20.08 -18.22
C LEU A 194 4.60 20.27 -18.39
N ARG A 195 5.43 19.55 -17.62
CA ARG A 195 6.89 19.56 -17.81
C ARG A 195 7.28 18.97 -19.17
N LEU A 196 6.57 17.93 -19.61
CA LEU A 196 6.74 17.32 -20.93
C LEU A 196 6.10 18.13 -22.06
N LYS A 197 5.41 19.23 -21.76
CA LYS A 197 4.61 20.04 -22.70
C LYS A 197 3.48 19.24 -23.38
N ASN A 198 3.04 18.15 -22.75
CA ASN A 198 1.89 17.34 -23.17
C ASN A 198 0.58 18.00 -22.69
N TYR A 199 0.29 19.19 -23.21
CA TYR A 199 -0.84 20.00 -22.71
C TYR A 199 -2.20 19.31 -22.89
N GLY A 200 -2.38 18.51 -23.94
CA GLY A 200 -3.62 17.74 -24.15
C GLY A 200 -3.87 16.73 -23.03
N ALA A 201 -2.89 15.90 -22.70
CA ALA A 201 -2.99 14.92 -21.62
C ALA A 201 -3.17 15.60 -20.25
N ALA A 202 -2.50 16.74 -20.02
CA ALA A 202 -2.69 17.54 -18.83
C ALA A 202 -4.15 18.04 -18.69
N LEU A 203 -4.78 18.47 -19.79
CA LEU A 203 -6.18 18.91 -19.81
C LEU A 203 -7.15 17.75 -19.55
N GLU A 204 -6.94 16.59 -20.16
CA GLU A 204 -7.78 15.40 -19.94
C GLU A 204 -7.77 14.95 -18.46
N ARG A 205 -6.57 14.92 -17.86
CA ARG A 205 -6.40 14.60 -16.43
C ARG A 205 -7.09 15.64 -15.55
N LEU A 206 -6.94 16.93 -15.86
CA LEU A 206 -7.60 18.01 -15.12
C LEU A 206 -9.14 17.91 -15.22
N ASP A 207 -9.68 17.64 -16.41
CA ASP A 207 -11.12 17.51 -16.64
C ASP A 207 -11.69 16.31 -15.85
N SER A 208 -10.93 15.21 -15.74
CA SER A 208 -11.33 14.04 -14.93
C SER A 208 -11.54 14.39 -13.44
N VAL A 209 -10.75 15.32 -12.91
CA VAL A 209 -10.87 15.82 -11.54
C VAL A 209 -12.02 16.82 -11.42
N ALA A 210 -12.18 17.69 -12.42
CA ALA A 210 -13.18 18.75 -12.43
C ALA A 210 -14.62 18.19 -12.38
N VAL A 211 -14.88 17.06 -13.04
CA VAL A 211 -16.21 16.41 -13.07
C VAL A 211 -16.72 16.06 -11.66
N GLN A 212 -15.84 15.63 -10.76
CA GLN A 212 -16.22 15.20 -9.41
C GLN A 212 -16.22 16.36 -8.40
N SER A 213 -15.79 17.56 -8.82
CA SER A 213 -15.63 18.68 -7.90
C SER A 213 -16.87 19.54 -7.79
N SER A 214 -17.21 19.92 -6.56
CA SER A 214 -18.29 20.87 -6.29
C SER A 214 -17.93 22.32 -6.66
N ARG A 215 -16.64 22.64 -6.75
CA ARG A 215 -16.13 23.97 -7.11
C ARG A 215 -15.60 23.94 -8.52
N LYS A 216 -16.18 24.73 -9.42
CA LYS A 216 -15.84 24.72 -10.85
C LYS A 216 -14.84 25.80 -11.21
N GLU A 217 -14.89 26.92 -10.51
CA GLU A 217 -14.06 28.10 -10.77
C GLU A 217 -12.56 27.79 -10.73
N VAL A 218 -12.12 26.97 -9.77
CA VAL A 218 -10.70 26.63 -9.61
C VAL A 218 -10.17 25.82 -10.80
N TRP A 219 -10.94 24.82 -11.25
CA TRP A 219 -10.52 23.95 -12.34
C TRP A 219 -10.60 24.67 -13.69
N LEU A 220 -11.60 25.53 -13.89
CA LEU A 220 -11.74 26.34 -15.10
C LEU A 220 -10.60 27.36 -15.24
N THR A 221 -10.17 27.98 -14.13
CA THR A 221 -8.97 28.84 -14.13
C THR A 221 -7.73 28.04 -14.50
N ARG A 222 -7.49 26.91 -13.84
CA ARG A 222 -6.34 26.05 -14.14
C ARG A 222 -6.36 25.56 -15.58
N ARG A 223 -7.53 25.26 -16.14
CA ARG A 223 -7.71 24.91 -17.55
C ARG A 223 -7.27 26.04 -18.47
N GLY A 224 -7.71 27.27 -18.20
CA GLY A 224 -7.29 28.46 -18.94
C GLY A 224 -5.78 28.70 -18.91
N GLU A 225 -5.14 28.51 -17.75
CA GLU A 225 -3.68 28.62 -17.60
C GLU A 225 -2.93 27.58 -18.46
N ILE A 226 -3.39 26.34 -18.48
CA ILE A 226 -2.79 25.28 -19.32
C ILE A 226 -2.97 25.61 -20.81
N LEU A 227 -4.15 26.08 -21.21
CA LEU A 227 -4.44 26.47 -22.60
C LEU A 227 -3.59 27.65 -23.06
N LEU A 228 -3.34 28.64 -22.19
CA LEU A 228 -2.39 29.72 -22.48
C LEU A 228 -0.98 29.17 -22.75
N ARG A 229 -0.49 28.25 -21.91
CA ARG A 229 0.82 27.62 -22.11
C ARG A 229 0.89 26.78 -23.39
N ALA A 230 -0.25 26.24 -23.82
CA ALA A 230 -0.40 25.53 -25.09
C ALA A 230 -0.52 26.45 -26.32
N GLY A 231 -0.56 27.78 -26.13
CA GLY A 231 -0.77 28.75 -27.22
C GLY A 231 -2.22 28.83 -27.73
N GLN A 232 -3.17 28.20 -27.04
CA GLN A 232 -4.58 28.15 -27.41
C GLN A 232 -5.35 29.35 -26.84
N GLN A 233 -4.99 30.55 -27.29
CA GLN A 233 -5.46 31.83 -26.75
C GLN A 233 -6.99 31.94 -26.66
N MET A 234 -7.70 31.49 -27.71
CA MET A 234 -9.17 31.57 -27.77
C MET A 234 -9.83 30.67 -26.72
N GLN A 235 -9.39 29.40 -26.65
CA GLN A 235 -9.92 28.44 -25.69
C GLN A 235 -9.56 28.81 -24.24
N ALA A 236 -8.39 29.42 -24.04
CA ALA A 236 -8.00 29.95 -22.74
C ALA A 236 -8.95 31.07 -22.28
N ARG A 237 -9.26 32.02 -23.16
CA ARG A 237 -10.23 33.10 -22.89
C ARG A 237 -11.62 32.54 -22.56
N GLU A 238 -12.08 31.53 -23.30
CA GLU A 238 -13.34 30.84 -23.00
C GLU A 238 -13.33 30.20 -21.60
N ALA A 239 -12.23 29.53 -21.24
CA ALA A 239 -12.08 28.90 -19.93
C ALA A 239 -12.08 29.95 -18.80
N PHE A 240 -11.38 31.08 -18.96
CA PHE A 240 -11.38 32.17 -17.98
C PHE A 240 -12.75 32.85 -17.86
N ALA A 241 -13.47 33.05 -18.97
CA ALA A 241 -14.82 33.59 -18.94
C ALA A 241 -15.78 32.66 -18.18
N ALA A 242 -15.69 31.36 -18.43
CA ALA A 242 -16.46 30.35 -17.69
C ALA A 242 -16.09 30.32 -16.20
N ALA A 243 -14.80 30.47 -15.86
CA ALA A 243 -14.34 30.56 -14.48
C ALA A 243 -14.92 31.80 -13.76
N LEU A 244 -14.93 32.96 -14.44
CA LEU A 244 -15.47 34.19 -13.88
C LEU A 244 -16.98 34.07 -13.63
N ALA A 245 -17.72 33.53 -14.59
CA ALA A 245 -19.15 33.25 -14.42
C ALA A 245 -19.40 32.28 -13.24
N ALA A 246 -18.54 31.28 -13.06
CA ALA A 246 -18.63 30.37 -11.92
C ALA A 246 -18.41 31.12 -10.59
N VAL A 247 -17.42 32.01 -10.50
CA VAL A 247 -17.20 32.89 -9.33
C VAL A 247 -18.43 33.77 -9.05
N GLU A 248 -18.99 34.37 -10.08
CA GLU A 248 -20.19 35.24 -9.99
C GLU A 248 -21.46 34.47 -9.62
N SER A 249 -21.48 33.15 -9.76
CA SER A 249 -22.57 32.29 -9.30
C SER A 249 -22.43 31.83 -7.84
N LEU A 250 -21.28 32.04 -7.21
CA LEU A 250 -21.04 31.59 -5.83
C LEU A 250 -21.93 32.33 -4.82
N PRO A 251 -22.36 31.67 -3.72
CA PRO A 251 -23.06 32.33 -2.62
C PRO A 251 -22.27 33.52 -2.07
N THR A 252 -22.98 34.57 -1.64
CA THR A 252 -22.39 35.86 -1.21
C THR A 252 -21.31 35.71 -0.15
N HIS A 253 -21.48 34.78 0.80
CA HIS A 253 -20.49 34.53 1.87
C HIS A 253 -19.17 33.95 1.33
N ARG A 254 -19.20 33.17 0.24
CA ARG A 254 -17.99 32.64 -0.41
C ARG A 254 -17.32 33.66 -1.31
N ARG A 255 -18.11 34.43 -2.06
CA ARG A 255 -17.61 35.48 -2.97
C ARG A 255 -16.83 36.57 -2.25
N ARG A 256 -17.22 36.88 -1.00
CA ARG A 256 -16.54 37.89 -0.16
C ARG A 256 -15.24 37.41 0.49
N THR A 257 -14.85 36.15 0.32
CA THR A 257 -13.55 35.68 0.82
C THR A 257 -12.43 36.32 0.01
N ARG A 258 -11.32 36.66 0.68
CA ARG A 258 -10.15 37.26 0.03
C ARG A 258 -9.66 36.43 -1.16
N ALA A 259 -9.57 35.11 -0.99
CA ALA A 259 -9.11 34.20 -2.03
C ALA A 259 -9.98 34.24 -3.30
N VAL A 260 -11.31 34.41 -3.16
CA VAL A 260 -12.21 34.49 -4.32
C VAL A 260 -12.14 35.87 -4.97
N ALA A 261 -12.01 36.95 -4.20
CA ALA A 261 -11.80 38.29 -4.74
C ALA A 261 -10.49 38.40 -5.53
N ASP A 262 -9.40 37.81 -5.01
CA ASP A 262 -8.10 37.75 -5.70
C ASP A 262 -8.21 36.96 -7.01
N LEU A 263 -8.94 35.83 -6.99
CA LEU A 263 -9.22 35.02 -8.18
C LEU A 263 -10.05 35.80 -9.22
N GLU A 264 -11.09 36.52 -8.78
CA GLU A 264 -11.95 37.33 -9.64
C GLU A 264 -11.14 38.45 -10.34
N ALA A 265 -10.27 39.13 -9.59
CA ALA A 265 -9.37 40.13 -10.13
C ALA A 265 -8.41 39.53 -11.18
N HIS A 266 -7.78 38.40 -10.86
CA HIS A 266 -6.91 37.67 -11.79
C HIS A 266 -7.62 37.31 -13.09
N LEU A 267 -8.85 36.78 -13.01
CA LEU A 267 -9.65 36.40 -14.17
C LEU A 267 -10.02 37.60 -15.04
N ARG A 268 -10.39 38.74 -14.42
CA ARG A 268 -10.65 39.97 -15.18
C ARG A 268 -9.41 40.49 -15.90
N THR A 269 -8.25 40.43 -15.25
CA THR A 269 -6.98 40.81 -15.89
C THR A 269 -6.63 39.87 -17.05
N ALA A 270 -6.88 38.57 -16.92
CA ALA A 270 -6.62 37.59 -17.99
C ALA A 270 -7.57 37.75 -19.20
N LEU A 271 -8.71 38.41 -19.03
CA LEU A 271 -9.72 38.66 -20.06
C LEU A 271 -9.63 40.04 -20.72
N ALA A 272 -8.89 40.98 -20.11
CA ALA A 272 -8.62 42.31 -20.66
C ALA A 272 -7.71 42.24 -21.90
#